data_AF-A0A0R0CGJ7-F1
#
_entry.id   AF-A0A0R0CGJ7-F1
#
_cell.length_a   1.000
_cell.length_b   1.000
_cell.length_c   1.000
_cell.angle_alpha   90.00
_cell.angle_beta   90.00
_cell.angle_gamma   90.00
#
_symmetry.space_group_name_H-M   'P 1'
#
loop_
_entity.id
_entity.type
_entity.pdbx_description
1 polymer ?
#
loop_
_entity_poly.entity_id
_entity_poly.type
_entity_poly.pdbx_seq_one_letter_code
_entity_poly.pdbx_strand_id
1 'polypeptide(L)'
;MSGPNKYTTFLHQIATALNKTGYDNEWTFDGADYNNDGVRDLIAIDKQGSSGKVDIHVLDGATNYQTFLLHKATAQAAVDADLSWNFGMGDFNKDGHLDLYCIRKNGTTGYTEVHILDGSNSFASYLLHKATPLGSTGSDDSWSFRVADYDGDGVDDVYAIKKNQGTQIHVLDGATSFTTYSLRTNTPFGSMGSDQAWVADIADYNADGYPDAYFVLRESSGNKTAVHILDGKSQYQDFLLRTNTALAGTGVDGSWSFVVSQ
;
A
#
# COMPACT_ATOMS: atom_id res chain seq x y z
N MET A 1 -11.00 7.06 9.77
CA MET A 1 -11.52 8.45 9.71
C MET A 1 -12.51 8.53 8.55
N SER A 2 -13.45 9.48 8.53
CA SER A 2 -14.43 9.55 7.43
C SER A 2 -14.04 10.53 6.32
N GLY A 3 -14.00 10.05 5.07
CA GLY A 3 -13.81 10.88 3.85
C GLY A 3 -14.89 11.95 3.64
N PRO A 4 -16.21 11.67 3.84
CA PRO A 4 -17.28 12.66 3.62
C PRO A 4 -17.15 13.93 4.49
N ASN A 5 -16.58 13.81 5.69
CA ASN A 5 -16.30 14.94 6.58
C ASN A 5 -14.85 15.44 6.47
N LYS A 6 -14.18 15.19 5.34
CA LYS A 6 -12.79 15.60 5.10
C LYS A 6 -11.86 15.16 6.23
N TYR A 7 -12.04 13.94 6.74
CA TYR A 7 -11.20 13.33 7.78
C TYR A 7 -11.21 14.05 9.15
N THR A 8 -12.17 14.96 9.39
CA THR A 8 -12.28 15.71 10.65
C THR A 8 -12.99 14.95 11.78
N THR A 9 -13.46 13.74 11.52
CA THR A 9 -14.13 12.88 12.50
C THR A 9 -13.45 11.51 12.60
N PHE A 10 -13.31 11.05 13.84
CA PHE A 10 -12.91 9.68 14.18
C PHE A 10 -14.18 8.82 14.28
N LEU A 11 -14.17 7.63 13.68
CA LEU A 11 -15.35 6.77 13.61
C LEU A 11 -15.32 5.68 14.69
N HIS A 12 -14.31 4.82 14.65
CA HIS A 12 -14.22 3.63 15.49
C HIS A 12 -12.78 3.37 15.94
N GLN A 13 -12.65 2.87 17.18
CA GLN A 13 -11.42 2.29 17.71
C GLN A 13 -11.75 0.86 18.13
N ILE A 14 -11.15 -0.12 17.46
CA ILE A 14 -11.48 -1.53 17.65
C ILE A 14 -10.16 -2.29 17.85
N ALA A 15 -10.08 -3.06 18.94
CA ALA A 15 -8.99 -4.02 19.10
C ALA A 15 -9.29 -5.23 18.21
N THR A 16 -8.33 -5.66 17.41
CA THR A 16 -8.52 -6.79 16.48
C THR A 16 -8.15 -8.12 17.16
N ALA A 17 -8.44 -9.24 16.48
CA ALA A 17 -7.98 -10.57 16.90
C ALA A 17 -6.47 -10.80 16.63
N LEU A 18 -5.79 -9.86 15.97
CA LEU A 18 -4.36 -9.96 15.69
C LEU A 18 -3.55 -9.74 16.99
N ASN A 19 -2.51 -10.55 17.17
CA ASN A 19 -1.56 -10.32 18.25
C ASN A 19 -0.79 -9.01 18.06
N LYS A 20 -0.06 -8.59 19.10
CA LYS A 20 0.81 -7.41 19.02
C LYS A 20 1.87 -7.61 17.93
N THR A 21 2.06 -6.59 17.10
CA THR A 21 2.88 -6.61 15.87
C THR A 21 4.17 -5.78 15.92
N GLY A 22 4.56 -5.29 17.10
CA GLY A 22 5.82 -4.52 17.23
C GLY A 22 5.81 -3.13 16.59
N TYR A 23 7.00 -2.56 16.38
CA TYR A 23 7.25 -1.20 15.86
C TYR A 23 8.47 -1.14 14.90
N ASP A 24 8.94 -2.28 14.43
CA ASP A 24 10.25 -2.50 13.80
C ASP A 24 10.16 -2.84 12.31
N ASN A 25 9.06 -2.44 11.64
CA ASN A 25 8.78 -2.68 10.23
C ASN A 25 8.69 -4.16 9.80
N GLU A 26 8.68 -5.11 10.74
CA GLU A 26 8.41 -6.53 10.48
C GLU A 26 6.99 -6.71 9.90
N TRP A 27 6.03 -5.94 10.41
CA TRP A 27 4.64 -5.99 9.99
C TRP A 27 4.28 -4.86 9.02
N THR A 28 3.53 -5.20 7.97
CA THR A 28 2.86 -4.22 7.11
C THR A 28 1.38 -4.54 6.99
N PHE A 29 0.58 -3.52 6.67
CA PHE A 29 -0.87 -3.62 6.65
C PHE A 29 -1.43 -3.09 5.34
N ASP A 30 -2.52 -3.71 4.90
CA ASP A 30 -3.33 -3.29 3.76
C ASP A 30 -4.82 -3.54 4.07
N GLY A 31 -5.72 -3.07 3.22
CA GLY A 31 -7.16 -3.14 3.44
C GLY A 31 -7.93 -3.33 2.14
N ALA A 32 -8.60 -4.46 2.00
CA ALA A 32 -9.35 -4.85 0.82
C ALA A 32 -10.53 -5.75 1.20
N ASP A 33 -11.54 -5.86 0.34
CA ASP A 33 -12.61 -6.85 0.49
C ASP A 33 -12.09 -8.21 -0.02
N TYR A 34 -11.58 -9.05 0.88
CA TYR A 34 -10.89 -10.28 0.51
C TYR A 34 -11.85 -11.41 0.16
N ASN A 35 -13.03 -11.44 0.78
CA ASN A 35 -14.05 -12.48 0.60
C ASN A 35 -15.22 -12.04 -0.31
N ASN A 36 -15.16 -10.83 -0.89
CA ASN A 36 -16.18 -10.21 -1.74
C ASN A 36 -17.55 -10.06 -1.03
N ASP A 37 -17.57 -9.78 0.27
CA ASP A 37 -18.80 -9.58 1.04
C ASP A 37 -19.28 -8.12 1.10
N GLY A 38 -18.54 -7.21 0.46
CA GLY A 38 -18.79 -5.77 0.45
C GLY A 38 -18.28 -5.03 1.68
N VAL A 39 -17.59 -5.70 2.60
CA VAL A 39 -16.94 -5.12 3.78
C VAL A 39 -15.42 -5.26 3.65
N ARG A 40 -14.71 -4.17 3.96
CA ARG A 40 -13.25 -4.16 3.92
C ARG A 40 -12.66 -4.97 5.08
N ASP A 41 -11.79 -5.92 4.73
CA ASP A 41 -10.99 -6.71 5.64
C ASP A 41 -9.65 -6.03 5.96
N LEU A 42 -9.04 -6.42 7.08
CA LEU A 42 -7.69 -6.01 7.44
C LEU A 42 -6.72 -7.10 7.02
N ILE A 43 -5.75 -6.74 6.19
CA ILE A 43 -4.69 -7.64 5.74
C ILE A 43 -3.42 -7.24 6.48
N ALA A 44 -2.86 -8.16 7.24
CA ALA A 44 -1.62 -8.00 7.97
C ALA A 44 -0.60 -9.01 7.46
N ILE A 45 0.58 -8.51 7.11
CA ILE A 45 1.66 -9.30 6.52
C ILE A 45 2.85 -9.26 7.47
N ASP A 46 3.22 -10.43 7.96
CA ASP A 46 4.42 -10.66 8.77
C ASP A 46 5.57 -11.05 7.86
N LYS A 47 6.56 -10.17 7.73
CA LYS A 47 7.73 -10.38 6.86
C LYS A 47 8.63 -11.51 7.35
N GLN A 48 8.60 -11.82 8.64
CA GLN A 48 9.50 -12.77 9.31
C GLN A 48 8.74 -13.93 9.97
N GLY A 49 7.62 -14.31 9.37
CA GLY A 49 6.75 -15.39 9.83
C GLY A 49 7.51 -16.63 10.34
N SER A 50 6.95 -17.24 11.38
CA SER A 50 7.63 -18.26 12.20
C SER A 50 8.09 -19.52 11.44
N SER A 51 7.56 -19.73 10.22
CA SER A 51 7.91 -20.83 9.32
C SER A 51 9.13 -20.54 8.42
N GLY A 52 9.78 -19.39 8.58
CA GLY A 52 10.85 -18.91 7.68
C GLY A 52 10.29 -18.37 6.36
N LYS A 53 9.01 -18.01 6.35
CA LYS A 53 8.28 -17.48 5.20
C LYS A 53 7.54 -16.21 5.61
N VAL A 54 7.16 -15.41 4.62
CA VAL A 54 6.19 -14.33 4.85
C VAL A 54 4.85 -14.99 5.20
N ASP A 55 4.26 -14.60 6.32
CA ASP A 55 2.91 -15.02 6.73
C ASP A 55 1.91 -13.91 6.40
N ILE A 56 0.71 -14.30 5.96
CA ILE A 56 -0.42 -13.40 5.68
C ILE A 56 -1.59 -13.74 6.59
N HIS A 57 -2.20 -12.69 7.14
CA HIS A 57 -3.32 -12.75 8.04
C HIS A 57 -4.42 -11.82 7.53
N VAL A 58 -5.60 -12.36 7.26
CA VAL A 58 -6.76 -11.60 6.81
C VAL A 58 -7.81 -11.66 7.91
N LEU A 59 -8.13 -10.51 8.48
CA LEU A 59 -9.14 -10.36 9.52
C LEU A 59 -10.43 -9.80 8.93
N ASP A 60 -11.53 -10.47 9.23
CA ASP A 60 -12.86 -10.24 8.70
C ASP A 60 -13.44 -8.89 9.15
N GLY A 61 -13.69 -7.98 8.22
CA GLY A 61 -14.30 -6.69 8.48
C GLY A 61 -15.75 -6.80 8.96
N ALA A 62 -16.53 -7.75 8.44
CA ALA A 62 -17.92 -7.97 8.83
C ALA A 62 -18.05 -8.44 10.30
N THR A 63 -17.00 -9.00 10.88
CA THR A 63 -16.93 -9.32 12.32
C THR A 63 -16.24 -8.26 13.16
N ASN A 64 -15.98 -7.06 12.63
CA ASN A 64 -15.15 -6.03 13.28
C ASN A 64 -13.74 -6.52 13.60
N TYR A 65 -13.14 -7.24 12.65
CA TYR A 65 -11.78 -7.78 12.73
C TYR A 65 -11.57 -8.74 13.91
N GLN A 66 -12.62 -9.45 14.34
CA GLN A 66 -12.57 -10.41 15.47
C GLN A 66 -12.33 -11.86 15.02
N THR A 67 -12.48 -12.16 13.73
CA THR A 67 -12.23 -13.47 13.15
C THR A 67 -11.23 -13.38 12.01
N PHE A 68 -10.51 -14.47 11.77
CA PHE A 68 -9.63 -14.59 10.60
C PHE A 68 -10.38 -15.25 9.45
N LEU A 69 -10.33 -14.63 8.27
CA LEU A 69 -10.66 -15.27 6.99
C LEU A 69 -9.50 -16.16 6.52
N LEU A 70 -8.27 -15.72 6.79
CA LEU A 70 -7.05 -16.44 6.45
C LEU A 70 -5.94 -16.18 7.49
N HIS A 71 -5.12 -17.19 7.75
CA HIS A 71 -3.90 -17.10 8.55
C HIS A 71 -2.93 -18.18 8.06
N LYS A 72 -1.95 -17.83 7.20
CA LYS A 72 -1.14 -18.83 6.50
C LYS A 72 0.24 -18.31 6.09
N ALA A 73 1.22 -19.22 6.08
CA ALA A 73 2.49 -19.00 5.40
C ALA A 73 2.32 -19.01 3.87
N THR A 74 2.89 -18.01 3.21
CA THR A 74 2.90 -17.89 1.74
C THR A 74 4.01 -18.74 1.11
N ALA A 75 4.19 -18.69 -0.20
CA ALA A 75 5.37 -19.26 -0.87
C ALA A 75 6.60 -18.33 -0.83
N GLN A 76 6.43 -17.06 -0.42
CA GLN A 76 7.53 -16.11 -0.27
C GLN A 76 8.35 -16.45 0.97
N ALA A 77 9.65 -16.64 0.79
CA ALA A 77 10.59 -16.80 1.89
C ALA A 77 10.60 -15.51 2.74
N ALA A 78 10.84 -15.65 4.03
CA ALA A 78 10.92 -14.51 4.95
C ALA A 78 11.91 -13.47 4.42
N VAL A 79 11.59 -12.20 4.63
CA VAL A 79 12.37 -11.06 4.17
C VAL A 79 12.81 -10.21 5.36
N ASP A 80 13.78 -9.33 5.13
CA ASP A 80 14.28 -8.46 6.19
C ASP A 80 13.16 -7.54 6.72
N ALA A 81 13.16 -7.31 8.03
CA ALA A 81 12.26 -6.34 8.71
C ALA A 81 12.70 -4.89 8.47
N ASP A 82 13.10 -4.57 7.24
CA ASP A 82 13.43 -3.22 6.81
C ASP A 82 12.43 -2.74 5.73
N LEU A 83 12.75 -1.61 5.09
CA LEU A 83 11.92 -1.03 4.03
C LEU A 83 12.42 -1.39 2.63
N SER A 84 13.17 -2.50 2.47
CA SER A 84 13.61 -3.01 1.16
C SER A 84 12.55 -3.83 0.43
N TRP A 85 11.47 -4.20 1.13
CA TRP A 85 10.28 -4.86 0.57
C TRP A 85 9.02 -4.04 0.84
N ASN A 86 8.13 -3.99 -0.15
CA ASN A 86 6.76 -3.48 -0.02
C ASN A 86 5.78 -4.57 -0.44
N PHE A 87 4.59 -4.52 0.12
CA PHE A 87 3.53 -5.47 -0.18
C PHE A 87 2.23 -4.74 -0.48
N GLY A 88 1.40 -5.34 -1.32
CA GLY A 88 0.07 -4.84 -1.64
C GLY A 88 -0.80 -5.96 -2.21
N MET A 89 -2.10 -5.70 -2.30
CA MET A 89 -3.09 -6.65 -2.79
C MET A 89 -3.71 -6.15 -4.09
N GLY A 90 -3.98 -7.07 -5.03
CA GLY A 90 -4.63 -6.77 -6.31
C GLY A 90 -4.98 -8.04 -7.08
N ASP A 91 -5.84 -7.97 -8.10
CA ASP A 91 -6.22 -9.12 -8.94
C ASP A 91 -5.42 -9.07 -10.26
N PHE A 92 -4.25 -9.71 -10.27
CA PHE A 92 -3.34 -9.64 -11.41
C PHE A 92 -3.83 -10.48 -12.59
N ASN A 93 -4.40 -11.66 -12.30
CA ASN A 93 -4.77 -12.65 -13.31
C ASN A 93 -6.28 -12.60 -13.70
N LYS A 94 -7.06 -11.70 -13.08
CA LYS A 94 -8.50 -11.49 -13.29
C LYS A 94 -9.35 -12.70 -12.93
N ASP A 95 -8.94 -13.46 -11.91
CA ASP A 95 -9.68 -14.63 -11.44
C ASP A 95 -10.69 -14.32 -10.32
N GLY A 96 -10.74 -13.06 -9.86
CA GLY A 96 -11.64 -12.60 -8.80
C GLY A 96 -11.12 -12.86 -7.38
N HIS A 97 -9.88 -13.35 -7.24
CA HIS A 97 -9.18 -13.48 -5.96
C HIS A 97 -8.04 -12.46 -5.87
N LEU A 98 -7.89 -11.83 -4.72
CA LEU A 98 -6.76 -10.92 -4.49
C LEU A 98 -5.44 -11.69 -4.39
N ASP A 99 -4.53 -11.38 -5.29
CA ASP A 99 -3.13 -11.81 -5.31
C ASP A 99 -2.26 -10.92 -4.41
N LEU A 100 -1.15 -11.49 -3.92
CA LEU A 100 -0.20 -10.77 -3.09
C LEU A 100 1.00 -10.31 -3.92
N TYR A 101 1.13 -8.99 -4.08
CA TYR A 101 2.26 -8.36 -4.72
C TYR A 101 3.38 -8.18 -3.69
N CYS A 102 4.53 -8.77 -3.97
CA CYS A 102 5.77 -8.65 -3.20
C CYS A 102 6.78 -7.84 -4.02
N ILE A 103 7.01 -6.59 -3.65
CA ILE A 103 7.86 -5.65 -4.39
C ILE A 103 9.21 -5.55 -3.69
N ARG A 104 10.24 -6.06 -4.35
CA ARG A 104 11.62 -6.03 -3.88
C ARG A 104 12.34 -4.82 -4.47
N LYS A 105 12.68 -3.85 -3.62
CA LYS A 105 13.23 -2.55 -4.04
C LYS A 105 14.67 -2.62 -4.54
N ASN A 106 15.44 -3.60 -4.06
CA ASN A 106 16.80 -3.88 -4.52
C ASN A 106 16.88 -5.33 -4.98
N GLY A 107 16.42 -5.57 -6.21
CA GLY A 107 16.46 -6.88 -6.85
C GLY A 107 17.88 -7.35 -7.13
N THR A 108 18.04 -8.65 -7.31
CA THR A 108 19.34 -9.24 -7.72
C THR A 108 19.78 -8.78 -9.10
N THR A 109 18.84 -8.29 -9.92
CA THR A 109 19.08 -7.72 -11.23
C THR A 109 19.59 -6.27 -11.20
N GLY A 110 19.63 -5.62 -10.04
CA GLY A 110 19.93 -4.18 -9.90
C GLY A 110 18.74 -3.25 -10.21
N TYR A 111 17.55 -3.82 -10.33
CA TYR A 111 16.28 -3.13 -10.56
C TYR A 111 15.30 -3.44 -9.43
N THR A 112 14.24 -2.65 -9.32
CA THR A 112 13.08 -3.04 -8.52
C THR A 112 12.40 -4.23 -9.19
N GLU A 113 12.07 -5.26 -8.42
CA GLU A 113 11.46 -6.51 -8.88
C GLU A 113 10.03 -6.64 -8.30
N VAL A 114 9.09 -7.12 -9.10
CA VAL A 114 7.73 -7.47 -8.71
C VAL A 114 7.60 -8.99 -8.73
N HIS A 115 7.11 -9.55 -7.64
CA HIS A 115 6.75 -10.96 -7.52
C HIS A 115 5.30 -11.05 -7.09
N ILE A 116 4.50 -11.92 -7.72
CA ILE A 116 3.07 -12.02 -7.42
C ILE A 116 2.76 -13.44 -7.01
N LEU A 117 2.09 -13.59 -5.88
CA LEU A 117 1.60 -14.86 -5.34
C LEU A 117 0.10 -15.01 -5.59
N ASP A 118 -0.29 -16.20 -6.04
CA ASP A 118 -1.65 -16.55 -6.46
C ASP A 118 -2.62 -16.61 -5.27
N GLY A 119 -3.59 -15.70 -5.24
CA GLY A 119 -4.63 -15.61 -4.22
C GLY A 119 -5.57 -16.82 -4.21
N SER A 120 -5.89 -17.38 -5.37
CA SER A 120 -6.84 -18.49 -5.53
C SER A 120 -6.40 -19.78 -4.83
N ASN A 121 -5.08 -19.95 -4.63
CA ASN A 121 -4.50 -21.09 -3.90
C ASN A 121 -3.94 -20.71 -2.52
N SER A 122 -4.41 -19.60 -1.97
CA SER A 122 -3.97 -19.03 -0.70
C SER A 122 -2.45 -18.80 -0.68
N PHE A 123 -1.95 -18.15 -1.74
CA PHE A 123 -0.57 -17.67 -1.86
C PHE A 123 0.50 -18.77 -1.82
N ALA A 124 0.15 -19.97 -2.28
CA ALA A 124 1.02 -21.15 -2.25
C ALA A 124 1.91 -21.28 -3.50
N SER A 125 1.67 -20.51 -4.56
CA SER A 125 2.53 -20.43 -5.75
C SER A 125 2.66 -19.01 -6.28
N TYR A 126 3.70 -18.77 -7.09
CA TYR A 126 3.87 -17.51 -7.80
C TYR A 126 3.17 -17.52 -9.15
N LEU A 127 2.52 -16.41 -9.48
CA LEU A 127 2.05 -16.07 -10.82
C LEU A 127 3.16 -15.40 -11.64
N LEU A 128 4.03 -14.62 -10.98
CA LEU A 128 5.01 -13.79 -11.66
C LEU A 128 6.30 -13.60 -10.85
N HIS A 129 7.43 -13.52 -11.56
CA HIS A 129 8.65 -12.86 -11.09
C HIS A 129 9.20 -11.98 -12.21
N LYS A 130 9.43 -10.69 -11.93
CA LYS A 130 9.81 -9.75 -12.97
C LYS A 130 10.66 -8.60 -12.47
N ALA A 131 11.78 -8.35 -13.15
CA ALA A 131 12.50 -7.08 -13.03
C ALA A 131 11.78 -5.99 -13.84
N THR A 132 11.51 -4.87 -13.20
CA THR A 132 10.87 -3.70 -13.80
C THR A 132 11.92 -2.81 -14.50
N PRO A 133 11.52 -1.86 -15.37
CA PRO A 133 12.42 -0.83 -15.86
C PRO A 133 12.78 0.22 -14.80
N LEU A 134 12.28 0.12 -13.57
CA LEU A 134 12.64 1.00 -12.46
C LEU A 134 13.90 0.47 -11.79
N GLY A 135 14.95 1.29 -11.72
CA GLY A 135 16.18 0.93 -11.03
C GLY A 135 15.96 0.61 -9.55
N SER A 136 17.02 0.19 -8.85
CA SER A 136 16.94 -0.03 -7.41
C SER A 136 16.42 1.20 -6.67
N THR A 137 15.46 0.98 -5.78
CA THR A 137 14.73 2.03 -5.03
C THR A 137 15.10 2.06 -3.53
N GLY A 138 16.22 1.43 -3.15
CA GLY A 138 16.81 1.56 -1.82
C GLY A 138 16.10 0.73 -0.75
N SER A 139 16.47 0.94 0.50
CA SER A 139 15.88 0.27 1.68
C SER A 139 15.45 1.28 2.76
N ASP A 140 15.38 2.55 2.40
CA ASP A 140 14.81 3.62 3.21
C ASP A 140 13.38 3.93 2.75
N ASP A 141 12.75 4.94 3.36
CA ASP A 141 11.38 5.33 3.04
C ASP A 141 11.33 6.38 1.91
N SER A 142 12.37 6.54 1.08
CA SER A 142 12.34 7.48 -0.05
C SER A 142 11.46 7.04 -1.21
N TRP A 143 11.07 5.77 -1.24
CA TRP A 143 10.15 5.17 -2.21
C TRP A 143 9.08 4.34 -1.51
N SER A 144 7.83 4.57 -1.89
CA SER A 144 6.66 3.81 -1.47
C SER A 144 5.99 3.17 -2.67
N PHE A 145 5.39 1.99 -2.48
CA PHE A 145 4.70 1.27 -3.54
C PHE A 145 3.25 0.94 -3.20
N ARG A 146 2.37 1.01 -4.18
CA ARG A 146 0.94 0.67 -4.07
C ARG A 146 0.47 -0.07 -5.32
N VAL A 147 -0.65 -0.76 -5.19
CA VAL A 147 -1.25 -1.58 -6.24
C VAL A 147 -2.66 -1.05 -6.49
N ALA A 148 -2.97 -0.73 -7.75
CA ALA A 148 -4.30 -0.31 -8.21
C ALA A 148 -4.32 -0.25 -9.75
N ASP A 149 -5.48 -0.47 -10.36
CA ASP A 149 -5.71 -0.28 -11.79
C ASP A 149 -5.73 1.22 -12.17
N TYR A 150 -4.67 1.71 -12.82
CA TYR A 150 -4.56 3.13 -13.20
C TYR A 150 -5.31 3.46 -14.48
N ASP A 151 -5.31 2.56 -15.47
CA ASP A 151 -5.82 2.82 -16.80
C ASP A 151 -7.19 2.18 -17.09
N GLY A 152 -7.74 1.46 -16.13
CA GLY A 152 -9.08 0.88 -16.17
C GLY A 152 -9.16 -0.37 -17.04
N ASP A 153 -8.04 -1.02 -17.32
CA ASP A 153 -8.02 -2.24 -18.13
C ASP A 153 -8.41 -3.49 -17.34
N GLY A 154 -8.48 -3.40 -16.02
CA GLY A 154 -8.84 -4.45 -15.07
C GLY A 154 -7.68 -5.34 -14.63
N VAL A 155 -6.42 -5.03 -14.95
CA VAL A 155 -5.21 -5.57 -14.29
C VAL A 155 -4.65 -4.50 -13.37
N ASP A 156 -4.38 -4.83 -12.11
CA ASP A 156 -3.75 -3.86 -11.22
C ASP A 156 -2.30 -3.53 -11.60
N ASP A 157 -2.00 -2.24 -11.63
CA ASP A 157 -0.68 -1.66 -11.87
C ASP A 157 0.12 -1.48 -10.58
N VAL A 158 1.43 -1.24 -10.73
CA VAL A 158 2.30 -0.88 -9.60
C VAL A 158 2.64 0.60 -9.63
N TYR A 159 2.13 1.32 -8.63
CA TYR A 159 2.52 2.69 -8.32
C TYR A 159 3.85 2.70 -7.58
N ALA A 160 4.84 3.38 -8.13
CA ALA A 160 6.11 3.68 -7.48
C ALA A 160 6.19 5.19 -7.20
N ILE A 161 6.12 5.55 -5.92
CA ILE A 161 6.02 6.93 -5.44
C ILE A 161 7.37 7.33 -4.85
N LYS A 162 8.11 8.15 -5.59
CA LYS A 162 9.37 8.75 -5.12
C LYS A 162 9.06 9.95 -4.25
N LYS A 163 9.66 10.01 -3.07
CA LYS A 163 9.44 11.07 -2.05
C LYS A 163 10.64 12.00 -1.88
N ASN A 164 11.83 11.62 -2.36
CA ASN A 164 13.05 12.42 -2.23
C ASN A 164 13.37 13.24 -3.48
N GLN A 165 13.98 14.41 -3.29
CA GLN A 165 14.41 15.30 -4.39
C GLN A 165 13.25 15.74 -5.32
N GLY A 166 12.08 15.97 -4.72
CA GLY A 166 10.83 16.23 -5.43
C GLY A 166 9.98 14.96 -5.52
N THR A 167 8.68 15.10 -5.31
CA THR A 167 7.79 13.93 -5.28
C THR A 167 7.32 13.58 -6.68
N GLN A 168 7.50 12.31 -7.08
CA GLN A 168 7.16 11.80 -8.41
C GLN A 168 6.30 10.55 -8.28
N ILE A 169 5.37 10.36 -9.22
CA ILE A 169 4.57 9.14 -9.32
C ILE A 169 4.89 8.48 -10.65
N HIS A 170 5.34 7.23 -10.59
CA HIS A 170 5.51 6.37 -11.74
C HIS A 170 4.51 5.21 -11.63
N VAL A 171 3.83 4.87 -12.71
CA VAL A 171 2.91 3.72 -12.77
C VAL A 171 3.50 2.71 -13.73
N LEU A 172 3.76 1.51 -13.25
CA LEU A 172 4.23 0.36 -14.02
C LEU A 172 3.03 -0.49 -14.43
N ASP A 173 2.91 -0.71 -15.74
CA ASP A 173 1.75 -1.31 -16.40
C ASP A 173 1.66 -2.84 -16.12
N GLY A 174 0.62 -3.27 -15.42
CA GLY A 174 0.36 -4.66 -15.06
C GLY A 174 0.03 -5.54 -16.26
N ALA A 175 -0.71 -5.05 -17.24
CA ALA A 175 -1.06 -5.80 -18.45
C ALA A 175 0.16 -6.14 -19.32
N THR A 176 1.23 -5.34 -19.24
CA THR A 176 2.53 -5.66 -19.86
C THR A 176 3.47 -6.43 -18.95
N SER A 177 2.96 -6.96 -17.83
CA SER A 177 3.76 -7.58 -16.76
C SER A 177 4.87 -6.63 -16.28
N PHE A 178 4.53 -5.39 -16.00
CA PHE A 178 5.41 -4.33 -15.46
C PHE A 178 6.63 -4.01 -16.32
N THR A 179 6.53 -4.18 -17.65
CA THR A 179 7.65 -3.86 -18.57
C THR A 179 7.61 -2.44 -19.10
N THR A 180 6.45 -1.79 -19.06
CA THR A 180 6.26 -0.40 -19.48
C THR A 180 5.75 0.48 -18.35
N TYR A 181 5.85 1.80 -18.54
CA TYR A 181 5.24 2.78 -17.66
C TYR A 181 3.95 3.29 -18.30
N SER A 182 2.82 3.20 -17.60
CA SER A 182 1.57 3.88 -17.97
C SER A 182 1.64 5.38 -17.67
N LEU A 183 2.43 5.76 -16.65
CA LEU A 183 2.65 7.15 -16.26
C LEU A 183 4.03 7.36 -15.65
N ARG A 184 4.61 8.54 -15.90
CA ARG A 184 5.68 9.14 -15.09
C ARG A 184 5.46 10.64 -15.00
N THR A 185 5.23 11.14 -13.79
CA THR A 185 4.95 12.57 -13.60
C THR A 185 5.57 13.10 -12.31
N ASN A 186 5.88 14.40 -12.31
CA ASN A 186 6.17 15.12 -11.07
C ASN A 186 4.85 15.52 -10.42
N THR A 187 4.82 15.63 -9.10
CA THR A 187 3.66 16.15 -8.39
C THR A 187 3.91 17.59 -7.94
N PRO A 188 2.87 18.34 -7.53
CA PRO A 188 3.02 19.65 -6.89
C PRO A 188 3.76 19.63 -5.55
N PHE A 189 4.06 18.44 -5.00
CA PHE A 189 4.81 18.33 -3.76
C PHE A 189 6.32 18.52 -3.98
N GLY A 190 6.93 19.20 -3.01
CA GLY A 190 8.38 19.20 -2.85
C GLY A 190 8.92 17.84 -2.41
N SER A 191 10.17 17.83 -1.95
CA SER A 191 10.75 16.64 -1.31
C SER A 191 10.05 16.39 0.03
N MET A 192 9.54 15.17 0.22
CA MET A 192 8.99 14.66 1.48
C MET A 192 10.04 13.99 2.36
N GLY A 193 11.21 13.68 1.81
CA GLY A 193 12.33 13.09 2.55
C GLY A 193 12.44 11.57 2.33
N SER A 194 13.18 10.92 3.22
CA SER A 194 13.43 9.47 3.23
C SER A 194 13.11 8.82 4.58
N ASP A 195 12.54 9.58 5.50
CA ASP A 195 11.99 9.10 6.77
C ASP A 195 10.51 8.72 6.61
N GLN A 196 9.93 8.15 7.67
CA GLN A 196 8.55 7.68 7.69
C GLN A 196 7.52 8.76 8.03
N ALA A 197 7.87 10.05 7.96
CA ALA A 197 6.95 11.15 8.28
C ALA A 197 5.77 11.26 7.30
N TRP A 198 5.96 10.80 6.07
CA TRP A 198 4.94 10.79 5.02
C TRP A 198 4.59 9.37 4.61
N VAL A 199 3.31 9.03 4.69
CA VAL A 199 2.75 7.79 4.14
C VAL A 199 2.01 8.12 2.84
N ALA A 200 2.25 7.35 1.79
CA ALA A 200 1.54 7.48 0.53
C ALA A 200 0.52 6.33 0.40
N ASP A 201 -0.62 6.59 -0.23
CA ASP A 201 -1.61 5.56 -0.54
C ASP A 201 -2.35 5.87 -1.84
N ILE A 202 -3.02 4.87 -2.42
CA ILE A 202 -3.76 5.02 -3.68
C ILE A 202 -5.19 4.51 -3.52
N ALA A 203 -6.17 5.36 -3.82
CA ALA A 203 -7.58 5.01 -3.93
C ALA A 203 -8.33 6.13 -4.66
N ASP A 204 -9.35 5.85 -5.45
CA ASP A 204 -10.23 6.89 -6.02
C ASP A 204 -11.09 7.57 -4.91
N TYR A 205 -10.81 8.84 -4.60
CA TYR A 205 -11.46 9.59 -3.54
C TYR A 205 -12.81 10.17 -3.96
N ASN A 206 -12.94 10.52 -5.24
CA ASN A 206 -14.05 11.30 -5.77
C ASN A 206 -15.04 10.47 -6.62
N ALA A 207 -14.81 9.16 -6.71
CA ALA A 207 -15.55 8.17 -7.49
C ALA A 207 -15.59 8.48 -9.00
N ASP A 208 -14.53 9.05 -9.55
CA ASP A 208 -14.43 9.38 -10.98
C ASP A 208 -13.77 8.28 -11.84
N GLY A 209 -13.37 7.17 -11.22
CA GLY A 209 -12.76 6.01 -11.86
C GLY A 209 -11.24 6.11 -12.03
N TYR A 210 -10.60 7.18 -11.57
CA TYR A 210 -9.14 7.33 -11.58
C TYR A 210 -8.60 7.23 -10.15
N PRO A 211 -7.68 6.30 -9.85
CA PRO A 211 -7.10 6.24 -8.51
C PRO A 211 -6.41 7.55 -8.11
N ASP A 212 -6.75 8.10 -6.94
CA ASP A 212 -6.16 9.31 -6.41
C ASP A 212 -5.00 9.01 -5.46
N ALA A 213 -4.04 9.93 -5.36
CA ALA A 213 -2.88 9.76 -4.49
C ALA A 213 -3.06 10.47 -3.15
N TYR A 214 -3.10 9.69 -2.08
CA TYR A 214 -3.13 10.13 -0.70
C TYR A 214 -1.72 10.32 -0.18
N PHE A 215 -1.49 11.45 0.48
CA PHE A 215 -0.27 11.74 1.23
C PHE A 215 -0.63 12.15 2.65
N VAL A 216 -0.36 11.26 3.59
CA VAL A 216 -0.60 11.44 5.02
C VAL A 216 0.69 11.90 5.69
N LEU A 217 0.68 13.12 6.22
CA LEU A 217 1.75 13.66 7.05
C LEU A 217 1.44 13.32 8.51
N ARG A 218 2.29 12.50 9.13
CA ARG A 218 2.09 12.01 10.50
C ARG A 218 2.12 13.12 11.55
N GLU A 219 2.94 14.14 11.32
CA GLU A 219 3.13 15.29 12.20
C GLU A 219 3.16 16.60 11.40
N SER A 220 2.04 17.32 11.42
CA SER A 220 1.88 18.65 10.83
C SER A 220 1.95 19.74 11.91
N SER A 221 1.83 21.00 11.47
CA SER A 221 1.79 22.13 12.40
C SER A 221 0.64 21.99 13.42
N GLY A 222 0.95 22.19 14.69
CA GLY A 222 -0.01 22.05 15.78
C GLY A 222 -0.20 20.61 16.30
N ASN A 223 0.75 19.70 16.05
CA ASN A 223 0.73 18.32 16.56
C ASN A 223 -0.50 17.55 16.08
N LYS A 224 -0.70 17.54 14.76
CA LYS A 224 -1.84 16.92 14.07
C LYS A 224 -1.36 16.04 12.93
N THR A 225 -2.08 14.97 12.63
CA THR A 225 -1.92 14.28 11.35
C THR A 225 -2.66 15.06 10.26
N ALA A 226 -2.06 15.22 9.09
CA ALA A 226 -2.70 15.86 7.93
C ALA A 226 -2.81 14.90 6.76
N VAL A 227 -3.83 15.08 5.92
CA VAL A 227 -4.03 14.33 4.68
C VAL A 227 -4.14 15.30 3.51
N HIS A 228 -3.49 14.92 2.42
CA HIS A 228 -3.51 15.61 1.15
C HIS A 228 -3.84 14.61 0.06
N ILE A 229 -4.68 14.98 -0.90
CA ILE A 229 -5.13 14.09 -1.97
C ILE A 229 -4.88 14.79 -3.29
N LEU A 230 -4.14 14.13 -4.18
CA LEU A 230 -3.92 14.57 -5.56
C LEU A 230 -4.85 13.81 -6.51
N ASP A 231 -5.44 14.53 -7.45
CA ASP A 231 -6.39 14.03 -8.43
C ASP A 231 -5.70 13.14 -9.47
N GLY A 232 -6.08 11.85 -9.53
CA GLY A 232 -5.58 10.89 -10.51
C GLY A 232 -5.93 11.29 -11.93
N LYS A 233 -7.13 11.84 -12.13
CA LYS A 233 -7.60 12.31 -13.44
C LYS A 233 -6.77 13.46 -14.00
N SER A 234 -6.27 14.34 -13.12
CA SER A 234 -5.32 15.41 -13.47
C SER A 234 -3.90 14.90 -13.75
N GLN A 235 -3.64 13.59 -13.67
CA GLN A 235 -2.30 12.99 -13.59
C GLN A 235 -1.51 13.55 -12.39
N TYR A 236 -2.18 13.60 -11.24
CA TYR A 236 -1.63 14.03 -9.96
C TYR A 236 -1.07 15.46 -9.96
N GLN A 237 -1.65 16.37 -10.74
CA GLN A 237 -1.27 17.79 -10.81
C GLN A 237 -2.16 18.69 -9.94
N ASP A 238 -3.40 18.28 -9.67
CA ASP A 238 -4.37 19.07 -8.91
C ASP A 238 -4.62 18.45 -7.52
N PHE A 239 -4.87 19.30 -6.53
CA PHE A 239 -5.27 18.85 -5.19
C PHE A 239 -6.79 18.73 -5.11
N LEU A 240 -7.29 17.55 -4.74
CA LEU A 240 -8.69 17.35 -4.34
C LEU A 240 -8.93 17.78 -2.88
N LEU A 241 -7.94 17.54 -2.02
CA LEU A 241 -8.06 17.84 -0.59
C LEU A 241 -6.70 18.16 0.03
N ARG A 242 -6.71 19.09 1.00
CA ARG A 242 -5.61 19.33 1.94
C ARG A 242 -6.20 19.74 3.28
N THR A 243 -6.00 18.95 4.32
CA THR A 243 -6.59 19.23 5.63
C THR A 243 -5.85 18.53 6.77
N ASN A 244 -5.89 19.13 7.95
CA ASN A 244 -5.62 18.39 9.18
C ASN A 244 -6.77 17.42 9.44
N THR A 245 -6.44 16.26 10.00
CA THR A 245 -7.40 15.23 10.38
C THR A 245 -7.83 15.38 11.84
N ALA A 246 -8.77 14.55 12.28
CA ALA A 246 -9.16 14.45 13.68
C ALA A 246 -8.01 14.01 14.60
N LEU A 247 -7.06 13.23 14.08
CA LEU A 247 -5.98 12.64 14.87
C LEU A 247 -5.00 13.72 15.35
N ALA A 248 -4.50 13.51 16.57
CA ALA A 248 -3.27 14.18 17.02
C ALA A 248 -2.09 13.67 16.18
N GLY A 249 -0.93 14.30 16.36
CA GLY A 249 0.33 13.80 15.85
C GLY A 249 0.52 12.31 16.13
N THR A 250 0.86 11.55 15.11
CA THR A 250 1.03 10.09 15.18
C THR A 250 2.50 9.63 15.20
N GLY A 251 3.44 10.56 15.26
CA GLY A 251 4.89 10.27 15.33
C GLY A 251 5.43 9.49 14.14
N VAL A 252 6.71 9.10 14.22
CA VAL A 252 7.41 8.25 13.22
C VAL A 252 8.02 7.00 13.88
N ASP A 253 7.51 6.63 15.05
CA ASP A 253 8.05 5.57 15.91
C ASP A 253 7.52 4.16 15.58
N GLY A 254 6.82 4.01 14.46
CA GLY A 254 6.20 2.74 14.03
C GLY A 254 4.90 2.38 14.75
N SER A 255 4.39 3.21 15.68
CA SER A 255 3.17 2.91 16.44
C SER A 255 1.87 3.03 15.63
N TRP A 256 1.93 3.65 14.45
CA TRP A 256 0.80 3.82 13.54
C TRP A 256 1.12 3.27 12.15
N SER A 257 0.15 2.60 11.55
CA SER A 257 0.07 2.39 10.10
C SER A 257 -1.16 3.11 9.55
N PHE A 258 -1.07 3.57 8.31
CA PHE A 258 -2.19 4.17 7.60
C PHE A 258 -2.46 3.35 6.36
N VAL A 259 -3.72 2.99 6.19
CA VAL A 259 -4.28 2.40 4.99
C VAL A 259 -5.50 3.21 4.63
N VAL A 260 -5.59 3.60 3.37
CA VAL A 260 -6.72 4.26 2.75
C VAL A 260 -7.42 3.24 1.88
N SER A 261 -8.73 3.23 1.97
CA SER A 261 -9.59 2.30 1.25
C SER A 261 -10.90 3.02 0.93
N GLN A 262 -11.51 2.68 -0.21
CA GLN A 262 -12.87 3.06 -0.59
C GLN A 262 -13.92 2.11 -0.03
#